data_AF-A0A9E4ZEA2-F1
#
_entry.id   AF-A0A9E4ZEA2-F1
#
_cell.length_a   1.000
_cell.length_b   1.000
_cell.length_c   1.000
_cell.angle_alpha   90.00
_cell.angle_beta   90.00
_cell.angle_gamma   90.00
#
_symmetry.space_group_name_H-M   'P 1'
#
loop_
_entity.id
_entity.type
_entity.pdbx_description
1 polymer ?
#
loop_
_entity_poly.entity_id
_entity_poly.type
_entity_poly.pdbx_seq_one_letter_code
_entity_poly.pdbx_strand_id
1 'polypeptide(L)'
;MNIKKLILSIIISSVIIVITTGAIHFGHTLDTIIGGSLTFLIEVFSLFLLALAPIMYGLITRDKIGSVIVGVLPVVGLFLYFYSSSIISREFISMEILTYFGILVILGGLEGYFASIKEIQYNILAICCFLFWVVFFIRGFVD
;
A
#
# COMPACT_ATOMS: atom_id res chain seq x y z
N MET A 1 7.37 -9.50 21.53
CA MET A 1 7.05 -9.59 20.10
C MET A 1 7.01 -11.07 19.69
N ASN A 2 5.93 -11.56 19.09
CA ASN A 2 5.82 -12.97 18.71
C ASN A 2 6.43 -13.16 17.31
N ILE A 3 7.56 -13.88 17.23
CA ILE A 3 8.33 -14.08 16.00
C ILE A 3 7.45 -14.64 14.87
N LYS A 4 6.50 -15.54 15.17
CA LYS A 4 5.60 -16.11 14.17
C LYS A 4 4.71 -15.04 13.52
N LYS A 5 4.18 -14.11 14.32
CA LYS A 5 3.33 -13.03 13.80
C LYS A 5 4.13 -12.03 12.97
N LEU A 6 5.35 -11.73 13.41
CA LEU A 6 6.28 -10.89 12.65
C LEU A 6 6.58 -11.50 11.28
N ILE A 7 6.96 -12.78 11.23
CA ILE A 7 7.21 -13.51 9.96
C ILE A 7 5.97 -13.46 9.07
N LEU A 8 4.77 -13.68 9.62
CA LEU A 8 3.53 -13.61 8.87
C LEU A 8 3.30 -12.21 8.26
N SER A 9 3.50 -11.14 9.04
CA SER A 9 3.35 -9.77 8.55
C SER A 9 4.33 -9.44 7.41
N ILE A 10 5.57 -9.94 7.49
CA ILE A 10 6.58 -9.78 6.45
C ILE A 10 6.17 -10.54 5.19
N ILE A 11 5.75 -11.80 5.31
CA ILE A 11 5.30 -12.61 4.17
C ILE A 11 4.13 -11.93 3.45
N ILE A 12 3.12 -11.48 4.20
CA ILE A 12 1.95 -10.79 3.62
C ILE A 12 2.39 -9.50 2.91
N SER A 13 3.26 -8.71 3.53
CA SER A 13 3.79 -7.49 2.92
C SER A 13 4.53 -7.79 1.61
N SER A 14 5.38 -8.80 1.59
CA SER A 14 6.10 -9.23 0.38
C SER A 14 5.14 -9.68 -0.73
N VAL A 15 4.09 -10.42 -0.39
CA VAL A 15 3.06 -10.82 -1.36
C VAL A 15 2.35 -9.60 -1.96
N ILE A 16 1.98 -8.61 -1.14
CA ILE A 16 1.35 -7.37 -1.62
C ILE A 16 2.29 -6.61 -2.56
N ILE A 17 3.57 -6.52 -2.22
CA ILE A 17 4.59 -5.89 -3.09
C ILE A 17 4.63 -6.58 -4.44
N VAL A 18 4.70 -7.92 -4.47
CA VAL A 18 4.76 -8.68 -5.72
C VAL A 18 3.48 -8.49 -6.55
N ILE A 19 2.31 -8.49 -5.91
CA ILE A 19 1.03 -8.28 -6.61
C ILE A 19 0.97 -6.88 -7.22
N THR A 20 1.29 -5.84 -6.45
CA THR A 20 1.19 -4.44 -6.88
C THR A 20 2.22 -4.10 -7.95
N THR A 21 3.49 -4.42 -7.72
CA THR A 21 4.56 -4.19 -8.72
C THR A 21 4.38 -5.08 -9.95
N GLY A 22 3.91 -6.31 -9.79
CA GLY A 22 3.57 -7.21 -10.89
C GLY A 22 2.44 -6.66 -11.76
N ALA A 23 1.35 -6.17 -11.16
CA ALA A 23 0.25 -5.55 -11.89
C ALA A 23 0.73 -4.37 -12.75
N ILE A 24 1.58 -3.50 -12.18
CA ILE A 24 2.18 -2.37 -12.91
C ILE A 24 3.12 -2.85 -14.02
N HIS A 25 4.03 -3.79 -13.71
CA HIS A 25 5.05 -4.24 -14.65
C HIS A 25 4.45 -4.97 -15.86
N PHE A 26 3.41 -5.78 -15.64
CA PHE A 26 2.70 -6.50 -16.70
C PHE A 26 1.55 -5.71 -17.33
N GLY A 27 1.33 -4.45 -16.93
CA GLY A 27 0.21 -3.62 -17.38
C GLY A 27 0.09 -3.58 -18.91
N HIS A 28 1.17 -3.31 -19.62
CA HIS A 28 1.16 -3.28 -21.09
C HIS A 28 0.80 -4.65 -21.71
N THR A 29 1.30 -5.74 -21.15
CA THR A 29 0.97 -7.10 -21.63
C THR A 29 -0.48 -7.46 -21.32
N LEU A 30 -1.01 -7.02 -20.19
CA LEU A 30 -2.43 -7.18 -19.85
C LEU A 30 -3.30 -6.37 -20.81
N ASP A 31 -2.94 -5.12 -21.09
CA ASP A 31 -3.67 -4.25 -22.03
C ASP A 31 -3.84 -4.91 -23.40
N THR A 32 -2.79 -5.55 -23.94
CA THR A 32 -2.89 -6.24 -25.24
C THR A 32 -3.76 -7.50 -25.22
N ILE A 33 -3.95 -8.14 -24.06
CA ILE A 33 -4.71 -9.41 -23.94
C ILE A 33 -6.18 -9.18 -23.58
N ILE A 34 -6.43 -8.32 -22.59
CA ILE A 34 -7.77 -8.11 -21.99
C ILE A 34 -8.32 -6.71 -22.24
N GLY A 35 -7.54 -5.80 -22.82
CA GLY A 35 -7.94 -4.44 -23.15
C GLY A 35 -7.79 -3.45 -21.99
N GLY A 36 -7.51 -2.19 -22.33
CA GLY A 36 -7.06 -1.18 -21.38
C GLY A 36 -8.03 -0.87 -20.24
N SER A 37 -9.34 -0.97 -20.47
CA SER A 37 -10.32 -0.74 -19.40
C SER A 37 -10.24 -1.79 -18.29
N LEU A 38 -9.98 -3.06 -18.63
CA LEU A 38 -9.86 -4.12 -17.64
C LEU A 38 -8.49 -4.08 -16.96
N THR A 39 -7.43 -3.79 -17.72
CA THR A 39 -6.08 -3.58 -17.17
C THR A 39 -6.06 -2.45 -16.15
N PHE A 40 -6.66 -1.30 -16.48
CA PHE A 40 -6.76 -0.17 -15.57
C PHE A 40 -7.48 -0.54 -14.26
N LEU A 41 -8.58 -1.28 -14.34
CA LEU A 41 -9.27 -1.76 -13.14
C LEU A 41 -8.36 -2.66 -12.29
N ILE A 42 -7.64 -3.59 -12.89
CA ILE A 42 -6.72 -4.48 -12.16
C ILE A 42 -5.61 -3.68 -11.46
N GLU A 43 -4.99 -2.73 -12.15
CA GLU A 43 -3.94 -1.88 -11.58
C GLU A 43 -4.48 -1.07 -10.39
N VAL A 44 -5.62 -0.42 -10.57
CA VAL A 44 -6.28 0.36 -9.51
C VAL A 44 -6.62 -0.53 -8.32
N PHE A 45 -7.32 -1.65 -8.53
CA PHE A 45 -7.67 -2.59 -7.45
C PHE A 45 -6.44 -3.14 -6.74
N SER A 46 -5.37 -3.43 -7.47
CA SER A 46 -4.11 -3.90 -6.87
C SER A 46 -3.52 -2.85 -5.92
N LEU A 47 -3.57 -1.57 -6.29
CA LEU A 47 -3.05 -0.47 -5.46
C LEU A 47 -3.92 -0.21 -4.23
N PHE A 48 -5.24 -0.39 -4.32
CA PHE A 48 -6.13 -0.34 -3.15
C PHE A 48 -5.80 -1.40 -2.09
N LEU A 49 -5.13 -2.50 -2.46
CA LEU A 49 -4.66 -3.50 -1.49
C LEU A 49 -3.65 -2.89 -0.49
N LEU A 50 -2.90 -1.85 -0.88
CA LEU A 50 -1.90 -1.21 -0.02
C LEU A 50 -2.53 -0.61 1.25
N ALA A 51 -3.75 -0.07 1.14
CA ALA A 51 -4.50 0.50 2.25
C ALA A 51 -5.47 -0.53 2.88
N LEU A 52 -6.07 -1.40 2.08
CA LEU A 52 -7.03 -2.37 2.59
C LEU A 52 -6.37 -3.50 3.41
N ALA A 53 -5.19 -3.95 3.00
CA ALA A 53 -4.49 -5.06 3.65
C ALA A 53 -4.11 -4.81 5.12
N PRO A 54 -3.54 -3.65 5.52
CA PRO A 54 -3.26 -3.39 6.93
C PRO A 54 -4.51 -3.41 7.80
N ILE A 55 -5.65 -2.93 7.30
CA ILE A 55 -6.94 -2.95 8.00
C ILE A 55 -7.41 -4.39 8.20
N MET A 56 -7.46 -5.18 7.13
CA MET A 56 -7.89 -6.59 7.21
C MET A 56 -6.98 -7.38 8.14
N TYR A 57 -5.66 -7.21 8.00
CA TYR A 57 -4.68 -7.87 8.86
C TYR A 57 -4.88 -7.48 10.33
N GLY A 58 -5.09 -6.19 10.62
CA GLY A 58 -5.34 -5.71 11.97
C GLY A 58 -6.62 -6.27 12.59
N LEU A 59 -7.73 -6.22 11.84
CA LEU A 59 -9.03 -6.75 12.29
C LEU A 59 -8.98 -8.25 12.58
N ILE A 60 -8.23 -9.02 11.81
CA ILE A 60 -8.14 -10.48 11.94
C ILE A 60 -7.13 -10.88 13.02
N THR A 61 -5.90 -10.37 12.97
CA THR A 61 -4.78 -10.87 13.78
C THR A 61 -4.62 -10.17 15.12
N ARG A 62 -5.17 -8.95 15.23
CA ARG A 62 -5.02 -8.05 16.39
C ARG A 62 -3.57 -7.78 16.76
N ASP A 63 -2.66 -7.88 15.78
CA ASP A 63 -1.25 -7.58 15.97
C ASP A 63 -0.95 -6.15 15.54
N LYS A 64 -0.81 -5.26 16.53
CA LYS A 64 -0.49 -3.84 16.32
C LYS A 64 0.75 -3.66 15.44
N ILE A 65 1.84 -4.36 15.75
CA ILE A 65 3.12 -4.18 15.06
C ILE A 65 3.02 -4.78 13.65
N GLY A 66 2.49 -6.01 13.55
CA GLY A 66 2.31 -6.68 12.25
C GLY A 66 1.41 -5.87 11.30
N SER A 67 0.36 -5.23 11.82
CA SER A 67 -0.55 -4.41 11.01
C SER A 67 0.11 -3.14 10.50
N VAL A 68 0.92 -2.49 11.34
CA VAL A 68 1.74 -1.35 10.91
C VAL A 68 2.72 -1.78 9.82
N ILE A 69 3.38 -2.93 9.97
CA ILE A 69 4.31 -3.47 8.96
C ILE A 69 3.59 -3.70 7.63
N VAL A 70 2.41 -4.33 7.66
CA VAL A 70 1.60 -4.60 6.46
C VAL A 70 1.13 -3.31 5.78
N GLY A 71 1.01 -2.20 6.50
CA GLY A 71 0.66 -0.90 5.91
C GLY A 71 1.85 -0.11 5.40
N VAL A 72 2.99 -0.17 6.10
CA VAL A 72 4.19 0.60 5.78
C VAL A 72 5.02 -0.06 4.69
N LEU A 73 5.32 -1.36 4.86
CA LEU A 73 6.33 -2.03 4.06
C LEU A 73 5.94 -2.12 2.58
N PRO A 74 4.68 -2.42 2.20
CA PRO A 74 4.28 -2.41 0.80
C PRO A 74 4.37 -1.04 0.13
N VAL A 75 4.01 0.03 0.83
CA VAL A 75 4.11 1.41 0.29
C VAL A 75 5.57 1.81 0.09
N VAL A 76 6.45 1.46 1.03
CA VAL A 76 7.90 1.66 0.87
C VAL A 76 8.44 0.83 -0.29
N GLY A 77 8.00 -0.42 -0.45
CA GLY A 77 8.37 -1.27 -1.58
C GLY A 77 7.99 -0.65 -2.92
N LEU A 78 6.77 -0.10 -3.02
CA LEU A 78 6.32 0.62 -4.21
C LEU A 78 7.15 1.88 -4.49
N PHE A 79 7.46 2.67 -3.45
CA PHE A 79 8.36 3.82 -3.57
C PHE A 79 9.72 3.41 -4.12
N LEU A 80 10.33 2.34 -3.60
CA LEU A 80 11.62 1.85 -4.06
C LEU A 80 11.58 1.34 -5.51
N TYR A 81 10.46 0.75 -5.94
CA TYR A 81 10.26 0.35 -7.32
C TYR A 81 10.33 1.55 -8.27
N PHE A 82 9.56 2.61 -7.98
CA PHE A 82 9.59 3.84 -8.77
C PHE A 82 10.93 4.55 -8.68
N TYR A 83 11.51 4.64 -7.48
CA TYR A 83 12.82 5.27 -7.29
C TYR A 83 13.92 4.59 -8.09
N SER A 84 13.94 3.26 -8.11
CA SER A 84 14.92 2.50 -8.89
C SER A 84 14.79 2.80 -10.39
N SER A 85 13.55 2.95 -10.89
CA SER A 85 13.30 3.36 -12.27
C SER A 85 13.85 4.77 -12.56
N SER A 86 13.63 5.73 -11.65
CA SER A 86 14.15 7.10 -11.78
C SER A 86 15.68 7.19 -11.74
N ILE A 87 16.35 6.37 -10.91
CA ILE A 87 17.82 6.31 -10.90
C ILE A 87 18.36 5.86 -12.26
N ILE A 88 17.72 4.85 -12.87
CA ILE A 88 18.11 4.33 -14.18
C ILE A 88 17.92 5.40 -15.27
N SER A 89 16.85 6.20 -15.18
CA SER A 89 16.60 7.33 -16.10
C SER A 89 17.43 8.60 -15.81
N ARG A 90 18.24 8.60 -14.73
CA ARG A 90 19.02 9.76 -14.23
C ARG A 90 18.18 10.97 -13.81
N GLU A 91 16.94 10.73 -13.39
CA GLU A 91 16.07 11.76 -12.84
C GLU A 91 16.20 11.81 -11.32
N PHE A 92 16.25 13.03 -10.77
CA PHE A 92 16.25 13.23 -9.32
C PHE A 92 14.82 13.13 -8.78
N ILE A 93 14.63 12.39 -7.68
CA ILE A 93 13.37 12.42 -6.95
C ILE A 93 13.15 13.82 -6.38
N SER A 94 11.98 14.39 -6.68
CA SER A 94 11.54 15.63 -6.07
C SER A 94 11.14 15.41 -4.60
N MET A 95 11.29 16.44 -3.78
CA MET A 95 10.79 16.41 -2.39
C MET A 95 9.27 16.19 -2.32
N GLU A 96 8.54 16.52 -3.39
CA GLU A 96 7.10 16.30 -3.49
C GLU A 96 6.77 14.81 -3.55
N ILE A 97 7.47 14.02 -4.37
CA ILE A 97 7.31 12.56 -4.43
C ILE A 97 7.61 11.92 -3.08
N LEU A 98 8.70 12.34 -2.42
CA LEU A 98 9.07 11.81 -1.11
C LEU A 98 8.01 12.16 -0.05
N THR A 99 7.45 13.37 -0.10
CA THR A 99 6.37 13.80 0.81
C THR A 99 5.09 13.01 0.55
N TYR A 100 4.73 12.81 -0.72
CA TYR A 100 3.58 12.02 -1.13
C TYR A 100 3.64 10.59 -0.58
N PHE A 101 4.73 9.86 -0.83
CA PHE A 101 4.90 8.50 -0.30
C PHE A 101 5.01 8.50 1.22
N GLY A 102 5.64 9.52 1.83
CA GLY A 102 5.71 9.67 3.28
C GLY A 102 4.32 9.74 3.93
N ILE A 103 3.40 10.53 3.36
CA ILE A 103 2.02 10.62 3.83
C ILE A 103 1.31 9.26 3.71
N LEU A 104 1.44 8.58 2.56
CA LEU A 104 0.83 7.26 2.36
C LEU A 104 1.36 6.20 3.32
N VAL A 105 2.65 6.23 3.65
CA VAL A 105 3.29 5.35 4.64
C VAL A 105 2.71 5.59 6.04
N ILE A 106 2.59 6.85 6.45
CA ILE A 106 2.04 7.21 7.76
C ILE A 106 0.58 6.75 7.85
N LEU A 107 -0.23 7.06 6.83
CA LEU A 107 -1.64 6.68 6.80
C LEU A 107 -1.81 5.15 6.80
N GLY A 108 -1.12 4.42 5.93
CA GLY A 108 -1.21 2.95 5.89
C GLY A 108 -0.80 2.29 7.21
N GLY A 109 0.23 2.83 7.87
CA GLY A 109 0.62 2.39 9.22
C GLY A 109 -0.44 2.66 10.27
N LEU A 110 -1.04 3.85 10.27
CA LEU A 110 -2.10 4.25 11.21
C LEU A 110 -3.38 3.42 11.02
N GLU A 111 -3.79 3.18 9.77
CA GLU A 111 -4.94 2.33 9.43
C GLU A 111 -4.81 0.94 10.05
N GLY A 112 -3.66 0.29 9.83
CA GLY A 112 -3.37 -1.01 10.41
C GLY A 112 -3.32 -0.98 11.94
N TYR A 113 -2.66 0.04 12.51
CA TYR A 113 -2.57 0.19 13.96
C TYR A 113 -3.95 0.30 14.60
N PHE A 114 -4.79 1.21 14.12
CA PHE A 114 -6.12 1.43 14.68
C PHE A 114 -7.05 0.23 14.46
N ALA A 115 -7.02 -0.40 13.29
CA ALA A 115 -7.80 -1.61 12.99
C ALA A 115 -7.46 -2.81 13.91
N SER A 116 -6.24 -2.84 14.45
CA SER A 116 -5.83 -3.90 15.37
C SER A 116 -6.38 -3.75 16.80
N ILE A 117 -6.91 -2.57 17.16
CA ILE A 117 -7.47 -2.29 18.48
C ILE A 117 -8.93 -2.78 18.55
N LYS A 118 -9.34 -3.35 19.69
CA LYS A 118 -10.63 -4.05 19.84
C LYS A 118 -11.81 -3.11 20.17
N GLU A 119 -11.73 -1.83 19.80
CA GLU A 119 -12.79 -0.87 20.10
C GLU A 119 -13.29 -0.20 18.82
N ILE A 120 -14.60 0.02 18.77
CA ILE A 120 -15.25 0.53 17.56
C ILE A 120 -14.79 1.94 17.18
N GLN A 121 -14.39 2.74 18.17
CA GLN A 121 -13.86 4.09 17.97
C GLN A 121 -12.58 4.06 17.12
N TYR A 122 -11.68 3.09 17.37
CA TYR A 122 -10.47 2.93 16.57
C TYR A 122 -10.77 2.34 15.18
N ASN A 123 -11.79 1.50 15.04
CA ASN A 123 -12.22 1.06 13.70
C ASN A 123 -12.72 2.23 12.85
N ILE A 124 -13.48 3.17 13.44
CA ILE A 124 -13.90 4.40 12.76
C ILE A 124 -12.66 5.20 12.34
N LEU A 125 -11.68 5.33 13.24
CA LEU A 125 -10.45 6.05 12.95
C LEU A 125 -9.63 5.39 11.83
N ALA A 126 -9.57 4.05 11.79
CA ALA A 126 -8.95 3.30 10.70
C ALA A 126 -9.63 3.58 9.35
N ILE A 127 -10.97 3.62 9.32
CA ILE A 127 -11.74 3.97 8.12
C ILE A 127 -11.48 5.43 7.71
N CYS A 128 -11.39 6.36 8.66
CA CYS A 128 -11.03 7.75 8.37
C CYS A 128 -9.63 7.85 7.74
N CYS A 129 -8.63 7.14 8.29
CA CYS A 129 -7.29 7.10 7.73
C CYS A 129 -7.30 6.50 6.31
N PHE A 130 -8.05 5.42 6.08
CA PHE A 130 -8.24 4.84 4.75
C PHE A 130 -8.82 5.83 3.75
N LEU A 131 -9.88 6.55 4.12
CA LEU A 131 -10.48 7.55 3.24
C LEU A 131 -9.49 8.66 2.90
N PHE A 132 -8.72 9.14 3.88
CA PHE A 132 -7.64 10.10 3.62
C PHE A 132 -6.57 9.51 2.70
N TRP A 133 -6.16 8.26 2.92
CA TRP A 133 -5.18 7.57 2.08
C TRP A 133 -5.65 7.53 0.64
N VAL A 134 -6.90 7.16 0.40
CA VAL A 134 -7.51 7.12 -0.94
C VAL A 134 -7.54 8.51 -1.58
N VAL A 135 -7.90 9.55 -0.84
CA VAL A 135 -7.90 10.93 -1.36
C VAL A 135 -6.49 11.37 -1.77
N PHE A 136 -5.48 11.12 -0.93
CA PHE A 136 -4.09 11.45 -1.27
C PHE A 136 -3.61 10.62 -2.46
N PHE A 137 -3.88 9.32 -2.46
CA PHE A 137 -3.50 8.41 -3.54
C PHE A 137 -4.07 8.85 -4.89
N ILE A 138 -5.37 9.18 -4.96
CA ILE A 138 -6.02 9.64 -6.19
C ILE A 138 -5.41 10.95 -6.69
N ARG A 139 -5.06 11.89 -5.78
CA ARG A 139 -4.40 13.14 -6.19
C ARG A 139 -3.08 12.89 -6.92
N GLY A 140 -2.32 11.88 -6.49
CA GLY A 140 -1.09 11.48 -7.18
C GLY A 140 -1.27 10.96 -8.62
N PHE A 141 -2.51 10.70 -9.07
CA PHE A 141 -2.82 10.31 -10.45
C PHE A 141 -3.41 11.45 -11.30
N VAL A 142 -3.90 12.51 -10.68
CA VAL A 142 -4.66 13.58 -11.34
C VAL A 142 -3.81 14.83 -11.60
N ASP A 143 -2.73 15.01 -10.83
CA ASP A 143 -1.71 16.05 -11.03
C ASP A 143 -0.56 15.55 -11.92
#